data_AF-A0A961LF75-F1
#
_entry.id   AF-A0A961LF75-F1
#
_cell.length_a   1.000
_cell.length_b   1.000
_cell.length_c   1.000
_cell.angle_alpha   90.00
_cell.angle_beta   90.00
_cell.angle_gamma   90.00
#
_symmetry.space_group_name_H-M   'P 1'
#
loop_
_entity.id
_entity.type
_entity.pdbx_description
1 polymer ?
#
loop_
_entity_poly.entity_id
_entity_poly.type
_entity_poly.pdbx_seq_one_letter_code
_entity_poly.pdbx_strand_id
1 'polypeptide(L)'
;MANHLYRNDLPDGLDLGPVVAIDCETMGLNPHRDRLCVVQMSGGDGNSHIVQVAIGQTEAPNLARMLEDENVLKLFHFGRFDIAAMYHAFGALAAPVYCTKIAS
;
A
#
# COMPACT_ATOMS: atom_id res chain seq x y z
N MET A 1 19.14 -5.19 -4.56
CA MET A 1 17.95 -5.60 -3.77
C MET A 1 18.16 -5.13 -2.35
N ALA A 2 17.42 -4.10 -1.95
CA ALA A 2 17.41 -3.55 -0.61
C ALA A 2 15.97 -3.45 -0.09
N ASN A 3 15.82 -3.58 1.24
CA ASN A 3 14.55 -3.37 1.93
C ASN A 3 14.65 -2.05 2.70
N HIS A 4 13.79 -1.10 2.37
CA HIS A 4 13.68 0.19 3.04
C HIS A 4 12.48 0.18 3.97
N LEU A 5 12.74 0.22 5.27
CA LEU A 5 11.69 0.28 6.29
C LEU A 5 11.44 1.73 6.70
N TYR A 6 10.19 2.15 6.62
CA TYR A 6 9.69 3.44 7.08
C TYR A 6 8.69 3.25 8.20
N ARG A 7 8.69 4.17 9.17
CA ARG A 7 7.72 4.20 10.25
C ARG A 7 6.61 5.18 9.89
N ASN A 8 5.38 4.73 10.01
CA ASN A 8 4.14 5.45 9.79
C ASN A 8 3.85 5.82 8.33
N ASP A 9 4.82 6.32 7.56
CA ASP A 9 4.56 6.78 6.19
C ASP A 9 5.76 6.63 5.26
N LEU A 10 5.56 6.82 3.96
CA LEU A 10 6.60 6.99 2.97
C LEU A 10 7.34 8.34 3.16
N PRO A 11 8.62 8.43 2.81
CA PRO A 11 9.36 9.69 2.87
C PRO A 11 8.91 10.64 1.75
N ASP A 12 9.09 11.93 1.99
CA ASP A 12 8.79 12.99 1.01
C ASP A 12 9.60 12.80 -0.27
N GLY A 13 8.95 13.02 -1.41
CA GLY A 13 9.59 13.02 -2.73
C GLY A 13 10.03 11.64 -3.24
N LEU A 14 9.68 10.54 -2.57
CA LEU A 14 9.92 9.21 -3.11
C LEU A 14 9.12 8.99 -4.39
N ASP A 15 9.83 8.61 -5.45
CA ASP A 15 9.26 8.20 -6.74
C ASP A 15 9.43 6.69 -6.89
N LEU A 16 8.31 5.98 -7.05
CA LEU A 16 8.25 4.53 -7.27
C LEU A 16 7.99 4.18 -8.74
N GLY A 17 7.93 5.19 -9.62
CA GLY A 17 7.64 5.03 -11.03
C GLY A 17 6.14 4.90 -11.34
N PRO A 18 5.81 4.63 -12.62
CA PRO A 18 4.42 4.65 -13.10
C PRO A 18 3.61 3.41 -12.74
N VAL A 19 4.24 2.37 -12.19
CA VAL A 19 3.61 1.10 -11.84
C VAL A 19 4.17 0.61 -10.52
N VAL A 20 3.31 0.39 -9.53
CA VAL A 20 3.72 0.00 -8.18
C VAL A 20 2.99 -1.28 -7.78
N ALA A 21 3.76 -2.31 -7.45
CA ALA A 21 3.22 -3.52 -6.82
C ALA A 21 2.99 -3.25 -5.33
N ILE A 22 1.81 -3.60 -4.83
CA ILE A 22 1.38 -3.33 -3.45
C ILE A 22 0.82 -4.61 -2.82
N ASP A 23 1.17 -4.82 -1.56
CA ASP A 23 0.65 -5.87 -0.69
C ASP A 23 0.55 -5.32 0.75
N CYS A 24 -0.31 -5.89 1.60
CA CYS A 24 -0.39 -5.46 2.99
C CYS A 24 -0.55 -6.62 3.99
N GLU A 25 -0.08 -6.39 5.21
CA GLU A 25 -0.23 -7.34 6.32
C GLU A 25 -1.17 -6.78 7.38
N THR A 26 -2.08 -7.63 7.85
CA THR A 26 -3.09 -7.28 8.86
C THR A 26 -3.08 -8.31 10.00
N MET A 27 -3.62 -7.95 11.17
CA MET A 27 -3.75 -8.91 12.28
C MET A 27 -4.85 -9.97 12.06
N GLY A 28 -5.64 -9.86 10.99
CA GLY A 28 -6.77 -10.73 10.69
C GLY A 28 -7.62 -10.18 9.54
N LEU A 29 -8.63 -10.94 9.14
CA LEU A 29 -9.38 -10.71 7.90
C LEU A 29 -10.58 -9.76 8.03
N ASN A 30 -10.80 -9.13 9.18
CA ASN A 30 -11.89 -8.16 9.37
C ASN A 30 -11.33 -6.74 9.53
N PRO A 31 -11.35 -5.89 8.48
CA PRO A 31 -10.75 -4.55 8.53
C PRO A 31 -11.29 -3.64 9.65
N HIS A 32 -12.54 -3.85 10.09
CA HIS A 32 -13.15 -3.05 11.16
C HIS A 32 -12.70 -3.45 12.57
N ARG A 33 -12.06 -4.61 12.71
CA ARG A 33 -11.56 -5.15 13.99
C ARG A 33 -10.04 -5.28 14.00
N ASP A 34 -9.49 -5.78 12.90
CA ASP A 34 -8.12 -6.18 12.75
C ASP A 34 -7.33 -5.06 12.06
N ARG A 35 -6.26 -4.61 12.71
CA ARG A 35 -5.45 -3.49 12.23
C ARG A 35 -4.62 -3.86 10.99
N LEU A 36 -4.42 -2.86 10.15
CA LEU A 36 -3.30 -2.79 9.21
C LEU A 36 -1.97 -2.67 9.98
N CYS A 37 -1.00 -3.51 9.64
CA CYS A 37 0.30 -3.58 10.29
C CYS A 37 1.42 -3.08 9.38
N VAL A 38 1.42 -3.54 8.12
CA VAL A 38 2.47 -3.24 7.16
C VAL A 38 1.85 -3.02 5.79
N VAL A 39 2.42 -2.11 5.01
CA VAL A 39 2.19 -1.99 3.56
C VAL A 39 3.53 -2.12 2.85
N GLN A 40 3.61 -3.02 1.88
CA GLN A 40 4.79 -3.29 1.08
C GLN A 40 4.58 -2.77 -0.34
N MET A 41 5.59 -2.09 -0.89
CA MET A 41 5.58 -1.52 -2.23
C MET A 41 6.86 -1.83 -3.00
N SER A 42 6.76 -1.97 -4.32
CA SER A 42 7.92 -2.02 -5.22
C SER A 42 7.61 -1.40 -6.58
N GLY A 43 8.53 -0.59 -7.09
CA GLY A 43 8.50 -0.03 -8.45
C GLY A 43 9.13 -0.94 -9.52
N GLY A 44 9.54 -2.16 -9.16
CA GLY A 44 10.18 -3.10 -10.09
C GLY A 44 11.69 -2.88 -10.32
N ASP A 45 12.31 -1.98 -9.57
CA ASP A 45 13.76 -1.71 -9.58
C ASP A 45 14.58 -2.71 -8.75
N GLY A 46 13.91 -3.70 -8.16
CA GLY A 46 14.50 -4.69 -7.27
C GLY A 46 14.61 -4.26 -5.81
N ASN A 47 14.08 -3.10 -5.43
CA ASN A 47 13.96 -2.65 -4.05
C ASN A 47 12.54 -2.83 -3.51
N SER A 48 12.42 -2.96 -2.19
CA SER A 48 11.16 -3.00 -1.47
C SER A 48 11.07 -1.83 -0.50
N HIS A 49 9.94 -1.14 -0.53
CA HIS A 49 9.59 -0.03 0.36
C HIS A 49 8.48 -0.51 1.30
N ILE A 50 8.75 -0.47 2.61
CA ILE A 50 7.90 -1.09 3.62
C ILE A 50 7.49 -0.01 4.62
N VAL A 51 6.20 0.25 4.73
CA VAL A 51 5.64 1.15 5.75
C VAL A 51 5.12 0.32 6.90
N GLN A 52 5.71 0.49 8.09
CA GLN A 52 5.18 -0.04 9.33
C GLN A 52 4.15 0.93 9.90
N VAL A 53 2.91 0.49 10.02
CA VAL A 53 1.80 1.27 10.55
C VAL A 53 1.79 1.17 12.08
N ALA A 54 1.63 2.29 12.79
CA ALA A 54 1.55 2.30 14.26
C ALA A 54 0.17 1.92 14.80
N ILE A 55 0.07 1.64 16.10
CA ILE A 55 -1.22 1.37 16.77
C ILE A 55 -2.05 2.64 16.82
N GLY A 56 -3.28 2.59 16.30
CA GLY A 56 -4.21 3.73 16.25
C GLY A 56 -3.87 4.78 15.19
N GLN A 57 -2.92 4.52 14.30
CA GLN A 57 -2.59 5.44 13.21
C GLN A 57 -3.74 5.53 12.20
N THR A 58 -4.09 6.76 11.82
CA THR A 58 -5.17 7.06 10.87
C THR A 58 -4.72 7.88 9.67
N GLU A 59 -3.44 8.24 9.60
CA GLU A 59 -2.88 9.07 8.54
C GLU A 59 -1.54 8.52 8.05
N ALA A 60 -1.32 8.60 6.74
CA ALA A 60 -0.06 8.32 6.05
C ALA A 60 -0.10 9.13 4.74
N PRO A 61 0.08 10.47 4.80
CA PRO A 61 -0.21 11.36 3.66
C PRO A 61 0.56 11.02 2.38
N ASN A 62 1.81 10.58 2.46
CA ASN A 62 2.60 10.22 1.27
C ASN A 62 2.15 8.89 0.68
N LEU A 63 1.86 7.90 1.51
CA LEU A 63 1.26 6.64 1.08
C LEU A 63 -0.12 6.87 0.45
N ALA A 64 -0.98 7.65 1.11
CA ALA A 64 -2.30 8.00 0.61
C ALA A 64 -2.23 8.68 -0.77
N ARG A 65 -1.35 9.68 -0.91
CA ARG A 65 -1.08 10.35 -2.19
C ARG A 65 -0.68 9.36 -3.28
N MET A 66 0.20 8.39 -2.99
CA MET A 66 0.63 7.39 -3.97
C MET A 66 -0.52 6.43 -4.35
N LEU A 67 -1.32 6.00 -3.37
CA LEU A 67 -2.47 5.13 -3.60
C LEU A 67 -3.51 5.80 -4.52
N GLU A 68 -3.75 7.10 -4.35
CA GLU A 68 -4.75 7.88 -5.09
C GLU A 68 -4.23 8.46 -6.42
N ASP A 69 -2.91 8.40 -6.68
CA ASP A 69 -2.35 9.01 -7.90
C ASP A 69 -2.82 8.29 -9.16
N GLU A 70 -3.66 8.96 -9.95
CA GLU A 70 -4.23 8.39 -11.18
C GLU A 70 -3.18 8.05 -12.25
N ASN A 71 -1.97 8.63 -12.17
CA ASN A 71 -0.88 8.37 -13.10
C ASN A 71 -0.03 7.15 -12.72
N VAL A 72 -0.25 6.58 -11.53
CA VAL A 72 0.45 5.40 -11.03
C VAL A 72 -0.50 4.22 -11.05
N LEU A 73 -0.18 3.17 -11.80
CA LEU A 73 -0.94 1.92 -11.79
C LEU A 73 -0.60 1.10 -10.54
N LYS A 74 -1.61 0.81 -9.71
CA LYS A 74 -1.45 -0.04 -8.55
C LYS A 74 -1.67 -1.51 -8.92
N LEU A 75 -0.60 -2.29 -8.88
CA LEU A 75 -0.63 -3.74 -9.11
C LEU A 75 -0.87 -4.47 -7.80
N PHE A 76 -1.90 -5.33 -7.77
CA PHE A 76 -2.18 -6.21 -6.65
C PHE A 76 -2.30 -7.68 -7.09
N HIS A 77 -2.26 -8.59 -6.13
CA HIS A 77 -2.67 -9.97 -6.28
C HIS A 77 -3.72 -10.29 -5.21
N PHE A 78 -4.97 -10.59 -5.60
CA PHE A 78 -6.13 -10.66 -4.68
C PHE A 78 -6.43 -9.36 -3.89
N GLY A 79 -6.08 -8.19 -4.42
CA GLY A 79 -6.06 -6.90 -3.70
C GLY A 79 -7.36 -6.34 -3.11
N ARG A 80 -8.52 -6.99 -3.24
CA ARG A 80 -9.79 -6.44 -2.72
C ARG A 80 -9.71 -6.22 -1.21
N PHE A 81 -9.09 -7.16 -0.48
CA PHE A 81 -8.92 -7.05 0.96
C PHE A 81 -7.91 -5.94 1.31
N ASP A 82 -6.77 -5.91 0.62
CA ASP A 82 -5.71 -4.93 0.84
C ASP A 82 -6.21 -3.49 0.65
N ILE A 83 -6.94 -3.27 -0.45
CA ILE A 83 -7.55 -1.97 -0.76
C ILE A 83 -8.54 -1.58 0.35
N ALA A 84 -9.36 -2.52 0.83
CA ALA A 84 -10.31 -2.23 1.90
C ALA A 84 -9.61 -1.93 3.24
N ALA A 85 -8.51 -2.64 3.57
CA ALA A 85 -7.74 -2.41 4.78
C ALA A 85 -7.04 -1.04 4.77
N MET A 86 -6.40 -0.67 3.65
CA MET A 86 -5.77 0.64 3.48
C MET A 86 -6.79 1.78 3.43
N TYR A 87 -7.92 1.59 2.75
CA TYR A 87 -9.00 2.57 2.74
C TYR A 87 -9.61 2.77 4.13
N HIS A 88 -9.80 1.69 4.89
CA HIS A 88 -10.29 1.81 6.27
C HIS A 88 -9.29 2.52 7.19
N ALA A 89 -7.99 2.24 7.02
CA ALA A 89 -6.94 2.84 7.85
C ALA A 89 -6.71 4.32 7.54
N PHE A 90 -6.69 4.71 6.26
CA PHE A 90 -6.18 6.02 5.83
C PHE A 90 -7.18 6.84 5.00
N GLY A 91 -8.35 6.29 4.68
CA GLY A 91 -9.34 6.94 3.80
C GLY A 91 -8.94 7.02 2.32
N ALA A 92 -7.79 6.46 1.95
CA ALA A 92 -7.22 6.55 0.61
C ALA A 92 -7.67 5.38 -0.27
N LEU A 93 -8.45 5.66 -1.32
CA LEU A 93 -8.91 4.63 -2.25
C LEU A 93 -7.90 4.42 -3.37
N ALA A 94 -7.28 3.23 -3.41
CA ALA A 94 -6.32 2.90 -4.45
C ALA A 94 -6.98 2.88 -5.85
N ALA A 95 -6.54 3.76 -6.75
CA ALA A 95 -7.00 3.81 -8.14
C ALA A 95 -6.00 4.56 -9.03
N PRO A 96 -5.71 4.09 -10.27
CA PRO A 96 -6.25 2.90 -10.94
C PRO A 96 -5.59 1.59 -10.46
N VAL A 97 -6.30 0.47 -10.60
CA VAL A 97 -5.87 -0.85 -10.11
C VAL A 97 -5.82 -1.87 -11.24
N TYR A 98 -4.75 -2.66 -11.27
CA TYR A 98 -4.69 -3.92 -12.01
C TYR A 98 -4.47 -5.07 -11.02
N CYS A 99 -5.44 -5.97 -10.94
CA CYS A 99 -5.36 -7.14 -10.07
C CYS A 99 -4.98 -8.38 -10.89
N THR A 100 -3.75 -8.84 -10.71
CA THR A 100 -3.17 -9.98 -11.44
C THR A 100 -4.00 -11.25 -11.26
N LYS A 101 -4.70 -11.41 -10.13
CA LYS A 101 -5.56 -12.58 -9.91
C LYS A 101 -6.76 -12.65 -10.87
N ILE A 102 -7.28 -11.50 -11.31
CA ILE A 102 -8.38 -11.47 -12.28
C ILE A 102 -7.87 -11.85 -13.68
N ALA A 103 -6.58 -11.62 -13.94
CA ALA A 103 -5.93 -11.93 -15.20
C ALA A 103 -5.48 -13.40 -15.35
N SER A 104 -5.60 -14.22 -14.30
CA SER A 104 -5.17 -15.64 -14.24
C SER A 104 -6.26 -16.58 -13.72
#